data_AF-A0A7Y4ZQ81-F1
#
_entry.id   AF-A0A7Y4ZQ81-F1
#
_cell.length_a   1.000
_cell.length_b   1.000
_cell.length_c   1.000
_cell.angle_alpha   90.00
_cell.angle_beta   90.00
_cell.angle_gamma   90.00
#
_symmetry.space_group_name_H-M   'P 1'
#
loop_
_entity.id
_entity.type
_entity.pdbx_description
1 polymer ?
#
loop_
_entity_poly.entity_id
_entity_poly.type
_entity_poly.pdbx_seq_one_letter_code
_entity_poly.pdbx_strand_id
1 'polypeptide(L)'
;MRALWADLERAGMPELRASEDINDLRAYRKFYENEAVAILARHLPAIPGVVPGVPGNAKLGVILALSSPLAAEAVPALLSEFERDATSLRGQLGIAIASGCGDQHFDAIVRLLRDQRFTIGRAGLVHGLHRMKRRRDEAHAVMVELLGDSIVGPYALAELATRKRDVSRAPRAQVEAFLAHPLPWVRKAATKIIAAIEGAAPRALKYGRTCEPDDIGDGAAGLAETSAGLDASAGPRLLRHVAALVRFEAAALKELRSVLKNLDAGDAYEFDLMVAYEGAHAPLKLWLFSKDGDDLELRAYSVPSLILAIDAVLAKVMESSGS
;
A
#
# COMPACT_ATOMS: atom_id res chain seq x y z
N MET A 1 13.82 -10.31 -21.47
CA MET A 1 13.47 -8.96 -21.95
C MET A 1 13.22 -8.88 -23.45
N ARG A 2 14.19 -9.08 -24.35
CA ARG A 2 13.94 -8.98 -25.81
C ARG A 2 12.74 -9.80 -26.31
N ALA A 3 12.61 -11.05 -25.84
CA ALA A 3 11.49 -11.92 -26.22
C ALA A 3 10.12 -11.40 -25.72
N LEU A 4 10.06 -10.88 -24.49
CA LEU A 4 8.85 -10.26 -23.95
C LEU A 4 8.40 -9.07 -24.83
N TRP A 5 9.34 -8.19 -25.18
CA TRP A 5 9.03 -7.03 -26.01
C TRP A 5 8.55 -7.42 -27.42
N ALA A 6 9.21 -8.40 -28.04
CA ALA A 6 8.80 -8.91 -29.34
C ALA A 6 7.39 -9.54 -29.32
N ASP A 7 7.00 -10.18 -28.21
CA ASP A 7 5.65 -10.74 -28.07
C ASP A 7 4.60 -9.64 -27.89
N LEU A 8 4.88 -8.62 -27.08
CA LEU A 8 3.98 -7.47 -26.89
C LEU A 8 3.80 -6.67 -28.18
N GLU A 9 4.87 -6.46 -28.96
CA GLU A 9 4.79 -5.80 -30.27
C GLU A 9 3.92 -6.60 -31.25
N ARG A 10 4.06 -7.93 -31.29
CA ARG A 10 3.25 -8.79 -32.15
C ARG A 10 1.77 -8.82 -31.76
N ALA A 11 1.47 -8.59 -30.48
CA ALA A 11 0.11 -8.41 -29.97
C ALA A 11 -0.44 -6.99 -30.20
N GLY A 12 0.26 -6.14 -30.96
CA GLY A 12 -0.20 -4.79 -31.29
C GLY A 12 -0.04 -3.78 -30.16
N MET A 13 0.90 -4.01 -29.23
CA MET A 13 1.17 -3.12 -28.08
C MET A 13 2.58 -2.50 -28.13
N PRO A 14 3.02 -1.88 -29.25
CA PRO A 14 4.36 -1.33 -29.39
C PRO A 14 4.66 -0.17 -28.44
N GLU A 15 3.63 0.57 -27.99
CA GLU A 15 3.76 1.67 -27.04
C GLU A 15 4.27 1.23 -25.66
N LEU A 16 4.09 -0.05 -25.29
CA LEU A 16 4.66 -0.60 -24.05
C LEU A 16 6.19 -0.70 -24.10
N ARG A 17 6.79 -0.76 -25.29
CA ARG A 17 8.25 -0.69 -25.47
C ARG A 17 8.76 0.74 -25.48
N ALA A 18 7.93 1.71 -25.85
CA ALA A 18 8.32 3.13 -25.92
C ALA A 18 8.58 3.72 -24.52
N SER A 19 7.99 3.14 -23.48
CA SER A 19 8.50 3.37 -22.13
C SER A 19 9.77 2.54 -21.92
N GLU A 20 10.91 3.21 -21.80
CA GLU A 20 12.16 2.60 -21.38
C GLU A 20 12.11 2.11 -19.91
N ASP A 21 11.06 2.50 -19.17
CA ASP A 21 10.81 2.08 -17.80
C ASP A 21 9.71 1.01 -17.75
N ILE A 22 10.11 -0.22 -17.47
CA ILE A 22 9.19 -1.35 -17.29
C ILE A 22 8.19 -1.14 -16.13
N ASN A 23 8.45 -0.21 -15.22
CA ASN A 23 7.51 0.17 -14.16
C ASN A 23 6.31 0.98 -14.71
N ASP A 24 6.45 1.63 -15.88
CA ASP A 24 5.35 2.32 -16.54
C ASP A 24 4.33 1.36 -17.16
N LEU A 25 4.62 0.06 -17.26
CA LEU A 25 3.62 -0.94 -17.67
C LEU A 25 2.33 -0.80 -16.83
N ARG A 26 2.42 -0.36 -15.57
CA ARG A 26 1.25 -0.06 -14.73
C ARG A 26 0.38 1.07 -15.28
N ALA A 27 0.96 2.11 -15.89
CA ALA A 27 0.22 3.24 -16.47
C ALA A 27 -0.70 2.80 -17.63
N TYR A 28 -0.35 1.71 -18.28
CA TYR A 28 -1.13 1.14 -19.38
C TYR A 28 -2.25 0.22 -18.91
N ARG A 29 -2.56 0.15 -17.60
CA ARG A 29 -3.59 -0.74 -17.01
C ARG A 29 -4.93 -0.76 -17.75
N LYS A 30 -5.31 0.40 -18.32
CA LYS A 30 -6.54 0.60 -19.10
C LYS A 30 -6.55 -0.10 -20.46
N PHE A 31 -5.40 -0.51 -20.96
CA PHE A 31 -5.19 -1.22 -22.23
C PHE A 31 -4.84 -2.70 -22.02
N TYR A 32 -4.88 -3.21 -20.78
CA TYR A 32 -4.65 -4.63 -20.52
C TYR A 32 -5.83 -5.42 -21.02
N GLU A 33 -5.77 -5.76 -22.31
CA GLU A 33 -6.51 -6.86 -22.89
C GLU A 33 -5.95 -8.18 -22.33
N ASN A 34 -6.77 -9.24 -22.37
CA ASN A 34 -6.39 -10.57 -21.86
C ASN A 34 -5.06 -11.07 -22.47
N GLU A 35 -4.74 -10.66 -23.69
CA GLU A 35 -3.51 -11.04 -24.38
C GLU A 35 -2.23 -10.48 -23.72
N ALA A 36 -2.24 -9.22 -23.26
CA ALA A 36 -1.10 -8.62 -22.55
C ALA A 36 -0.79 -9.39 -21.26
N VAL A 37 -1.85 -9.70 -20.50
CA VAL A 37 -1.77 -10.48 -19.26
C VAL A 37 -1.16 -11.85 -19.53
N ALA A 38 -1.64 -12.55 -20.55
CA ALA A 38 -1.14 -13.87 -20.92
C ALA A 38 0.35 -13.84 -21.33
N ILE A 39 0.77 -12.83 -22.09
CA ILE A 39 2.17 -12.64 -22.48
C ILE A 39 3.05 -12.38 -21.25
N LEU A 40 2.66 -11.43 -20.39
CA LEU A 40 3.42 -11.10 -19.19
C LEU A 40 3.54 -12.28 -18.22
N ALA A 41 2.43 -12.99 -17.99
CA ALA A 41 2.40 -14.19 -17.14
C ALA A 41 3.31 -15.30 -17.69
N ARG A 42 3.31 -15.52 -19.00
CA ARG A 42 4.17 -16.52 -19.67
C ARG A 42 5.65 -16.18 -19.53
N HIS A 43 6.02 -14.91 -19.63
CA HIS A 43 7.42 -14.48 -19.56
C HIS A 43 7.95 -14.32 -18.13
N LEU A 44 7.08 -14.12 -17.12
CA LEU A 44 7.44 -13.84 -15.73
C LEU A 44 8.62 -14.69 -15.18
N PRO A 45 8.65 -16.04 -15.34
CA PRO A 45 9.73 -16.86 -14.78
C PRO A 45 11.11 -16.61 -15.40
N ALA A 46 11.13 -16.12 -16.65
CA ALA A 46 12.36 -15.90 -17.43
C ALA A 46 12.89 -14.46 -17.29
N ILE A 47 12.15 -13.56 -16.63
CA ILE A 47 12.59 -12.17 -16.43
C ILE A 47 13.58 -12.15 -15.27
N PRO A 48 14.81 -11.65 -15.44
CA PRO A 48 15.73 -11.47 -14.32
C PRO A 48 15.31 -10.25 -13.48
N GLY A 49 15.70 -10.22 -12.20
CA GLY A 49 15.45 -9.07 -11.34
C GLY A 49 16.12 -7.80 -11.88
N VAL A 50 17.41 -7.88 -12.23
CA VAL A 50 18.18 -6.76 -12.81
C VAL A 50 18.48 -7.05 -14.28
N VAL A 51 18.23 -6.08 -15.15
CA VAL A 51 18.54 -6.16 -16.59
C VAL A 51 19.50 -5.02 -16.94
N PRO A 52 20.68 -5.28 -17.53
CA PRO A 52 21.59 -4.23 -17.96
C PRO A 52 20.91 -3.23 -18.90
N GLY A 53 21.02 -1.94 -18.57
CA GLY A 53 20.42 -0.86 -19.36
C GLY A 53 18.93 -0.62 -19.14
N VAL A 54 18.27 -1.36 -18.23
CA VAL A 54 16.89 -1.09 -17.80
C VAL A 54 16.91 -0.55 -16.37
N PRO A 55 16.39 0.66 -16.11
CA PRO A 55 16.26 1.17 -14.75
C PRO A 55 15.36 0.27 -13.88
N GLY A 56 15.76 0.06 -12.62
CA GLY A 56 14.95 -0.66 -11.63
C GLY A 56 14.94 -2.18 -11.77
N ASN A 57 13.95 -2.81 -11.14
CA ASN A 57 13.79 -4.26 -11.14
C ASN A 57 12.74 -4.70 -12.16
N ALA A 58 13.17 -5.32 -13.25
CA ALA A 58 12.30 -5.68 -14.36
C ALA A 58 11.22 -6.69 -13.97
N LYS A 59 11.58 -7.68 -13.14
CA LYS A 59 10.61 -8.64 -12.62
C LYS A 59 9.54 -7.94 -11.77
N LEU A 60 9.94 -6.98 -10.94
CA LEU A 60 9.02 -6.20 -10.13
C LEU A 60 8.04 -5.39 -10.99
N GLY A 61 8.51 -4.71 -12.04
CA GLY A 61 7.62 -3.99 -12.98
C GLY A 61 6.54 -4.90 -13.56
N VAL A 62 6.90 -6.12 -13.97
CA VAL A 62 5.94 -7.12 -14.46
C VAL A 62 5.00 -7.63 -13.37
N ILE A 63 5.48 -7.88 -12.15
CA ILE A 63 4.62 -8.27 -11.02
C ILE A 63 3.59 -7.18 -10.73
N LEU A 64 4.01 -5.92 -10.72
CA LEU A 64 3.13 -4.77 -10.47
C LEU A 64 2.11 -4.58 -11.60
N ALA A 65 2.51 -4.78 -12.85
CA ALA A 65 1.62 -4.83 -14.02
C ALA A 65 0.53 -5.90 -13.87
N LEU A 66 0.90 -7.09 -13.37
CA LEU A 66 -0.02 -8.19 -13.11
C LEU A 66 -0.85 -8.03 -11.82
N SER A 67 -0.61 -6.99 -11.02
CA SER A 67 -1.36 -6.72 -9.78
C SER A 67 -2.71 -6.04 -10.06
N SER A 68 -3.57 -6.73 -10.82
CA SER A 68 -4.88 -6.24 -11.25
C SER A 68 -5.95 -7.33 -11.15
N PRO A 69 -7.20 -7.00 -10.76
CA PRO A 69 -8.32 -7.96 -10.84
C PRO A 69 -8.59 -8.49 -12.24
N LEU A 70 -8.19 -7.75 -13.29
CA LEU A 70 -8.30 -8.20 -14.68
C LEU A 70 -7.24 -9.25 -15.05
N ALA A 71 -6.19 -9.41 -14.23
CA ALA A 71 -5.12 -10.37 -14.45
C ALA A 71 -5.37 -11.71 -13.73
N ALA A 72 -6.63 -12.12 -13.55
CA ALA A 72 -6.98 -13.35 -12.85
C ALA A 72 -6.35 -14.60 -13.50
N GLU A 73 -6.20 -14.61 -14.82
CA GLU A 73 -5.55 -15.69 -15.57
C GLU A 73 -4.04 -15.82 -15.30
N ALA A 74 -3.41 -14.76 -14.79
CA ALA A 74 -1.99 -14.77 -14.43
C ALA A 74 -1.70 -15.37 -13.04
N VAL A 75 -2.74 -15.59 -12.21
CA VAL A 75 -2.57 -16.06 -10.82
C VAL A 75 -1.80 -17.39 -10.74
N PRO A 76 -2.03 -18.41 -11.59
CA PRO A 76 -1.22 -19.63 -11.58
C PRO A 76 0.27 -19.38 -11.81
N ALA A 77 0.63 -18.47 -12.74
CA ALA A 77 2.02 -18.11 -13.00
C ALA A 77 2.63 -17.36 -11.81
N LEU A 78 1.89 -16.42 -11.20
CA LEU A 78 2.31 -15.70 -10.01
C LEU A 78 2.50 -16.63 -8.80
N LEU A 79 1.63 -17.62 -8.61
CA LEU A 79 1.75 -18.63 -7.55
C LEU A 79 3.01 -19.49 -7.74
N SER A 80 3.26 -19.95 -8.97
CA SER A 80 4.48 -20.70 -9.28
C SER A 80 5.73 -19.86 -9.05
N GLU A 81 5.68 -18.57 -9.43
CA GLU A 81 6.80 -17.66 -9.20
C GLU A 81 7.02 -17.40 -7.71
N PHE A 82 5.97 -17.24 -6.91
CA PHE A 82 6.07 -17.06 -5.45
C PHE A 82 6.85 -18.18 -4.76
N GLU A 83 6.66 -19.41 -5.20
CA GLU A 83 7.38 -20.58 -4.67
C GLU A 83 8.85 -20.60 -5.08
N ARG A 84 9.11 -20.27 -6.35
CA ARG A 84 10.45 -20.29 -6.94
C ARG A 84 11.31 -19.11 -6.50
N ASP A 85 10.69 -17.99 -6.20
CA ASP A 85 11.36 -16.72 -5.99
C ASP A 85 12.31 -16.83 -4.79
N ALA A 86 13.61 -16.99 -5.04
CA ALA A 86 14.62 -16.92 -4.00
C ALA A 86 14.91 -15.47 -3.57
N THR A 87 14.25 -14.48 -4.19
CA THR A 87 14.48 -13.05 -3.95
C THR A 87 13.54 -12.46 -2.90
N SER A 88 13.60 -11.13 -2.73
CA SER A 88 12.79 -10.33 -1.81
C SER A 88 11.42 -9.92 -2.38
N LEU A 89 11.01 -10.43 -3.55
CA LEU A 89 9.80 -9.97 -4.26
C LEU A 89 8.52 -10.69 -3.83
N ARG A 90 8.61 -11.69 -2.93
CA ARG A 90 7.44 -12.45 -2.43
C ARG A 90 6.32 -11.56 -1.89
N GLY A 91 6.63 -10.46 -1.21
CA GLY A 91 5.60 -9.53 -0.74
C GLY A 91 4.75 -8.96 -1.88
N GLN A 92 5.40 -8.50 -2.95
CA GLN A 92 4.73 -7.96 -4.14
C GLN A 92 4.02 -9.04 -4.95
N LEU A 93 4.60 -10.24 -5.03
CA LEU A 93 3.92 -11.41 -5.62
C LEU A 93 2.62 -11.73 -4.84
N GLY A 94 2.67 -11.72 -3.50
CA GLY A 94 1.50 -11.93 -2.66
C GLY A 94 0.38 -10.92 -2.93
N ILE A 95 0.73 -9.63 -3.07
CA ILE A 95 -0.23 -8.56 -3.41
C ILE A 95 -0.81 -8.76 -4.82
N ALA A 96 0.03 -9.12 -5.80
CA ALA A 96 -0.41 -9.36 -7.17
C ALA A 96 -1.38 -10.56 -7.23
N ILE A 97 -1.04 -11.66 -6.56
CA ILE A 97 -1.91 -12.84 -6.39
C ILE A 97 -3.24 -12.43 -5.76
N ALA A 98 -3.19 -11.69 -4.65
CA ALA A 98 -4.40 -11.24 -3.95
C ALA A 98 -5.28 -10.34 -4.81
N SER A 99 -4.73 -9.59 -5.77
CA SER A 99 -5.52 -8.74 -6.67
C SER A 99 -6.39 -9.53 -7.64
N GLY A 100 -5.88 -10.66 -8.16
CA GLY A 100 -6.54 -11.48 -9.18
C GLY A 100 -7.19 -12.77 -8.68
N CYS A 101 -6.92 -13.21 -7.45
CA CYS A 101 -7.39 -14.52 -6.98
C CYS A 101 -8.91 -14.59 -6.76
N GLY A 102 -9.48 -15.75 -7.11
CA GLY A 102 -10.81 -16.23 -6.69
C GLY A 102 -10.77 -17.57 -5.94
N ASP A 103 -11.95 -18.08 -5.57
CA ASP A 103 -12.16 -19.27 -4.72
C ASP A 103 -11.37 -20.52 -5.19
N GLN A 104 -11.14 -20.67 -6.49
CA GLN A 104 -10.38 -21.80 -7.06
C GLN A 104 -8.89 -21.83 -6.66
N HIS A 105 -8.34 -20.73 -6.16
CA HIS A 105 -6.93 -20.64 -5.73
C HIS A 105 -6.75 -20.82 -4.23
N PHE A 106 -7.83 -21.05 -3.49
CA PHE A 106 -7.82 -21.08 -2.03
C PHE A 106 -6.78 -22.06 -1.48
N ASP A 107 -6.78 -23.32 -1.93
CA ASP A 107 -5.89 -24.34 -1.36
C ASP A 107 -4.41 -24.03 -1.62
N ALA A 108 -4.10 -23.46 -2.79
CA ALA A 108 -2.75 -23.01 -3.10
C ALA A 108 -2.31 -21.86 -2.18
N ILE A 109 -3.18 -20.85 -1.98
CA ILE A 109 -2.90 -19.71 -1.09
C ILE A 109 -2.72 -20.17 0.36
N VAL A 110 -3.60 -21.05 0.86
CA VAL A 110 -3.52 -21.57 2.24
C VAL A 110 -2.23 -22.36 2.44
N ARG A 111 -1.84 -23.19 1.48
CA ARG A 111 -0.58 -23.93 1.56
C ARG A 111 0.62 -22.99 1.65
N LEU A 112 0.66 -21.92 0.86
CA LEU A 112 1.74 -20.93 0.90
C LEU A 112 1.72 -20.10 2.20
N LEU A 113 0.55 -19.76 2.72
CA LEU A 113 0.41 -19.06 4.01
C LEU A 113 0.91 -19.89 5.19
N ARG A 114 0.79 -21.22 5.15
CA ARG A 114 1.29 -22.11 6.22
C ARG A 114 2.78 -22.41 6.14
N ASP A 115 3.41 -22.16 4.99
CA ASP A 115 4.84 -22.43 4.81
C ASP A 115 5.70 -21.29 5.40
N GLN A 116 6.11 -21.46 6.66
CA GLN A 116 6.86 -20.45 7.42
C GLN A 116 8.21 -20.06 6.80
N ARG A 117 8.75 -20.84 5.85
CA ARG A 117 9.99 -20.51 5.12
C ARG A 117 9.84 -19.22 4.30
N PHE A 118 8.61 -18.83 3.95
CA PHE A 118 8.32 -17.62 3.18
C PHE A 118 8.19 -16.35 4.04
N THR A 119 8.33 -16.45 5.36
CA THR A 119 8.41 -15.34 6.33
C THR A 119 7.36 -14.24 6.07
N ILE A 120 7.78 -12.98 5.91
CA ILE A 120 6.94 -11.80 5.68
C ILE A 120 6.36 -11.76 4.26
N GLY A 121 6.95 -12.48 3.30
CA GLY A 121 6.43 -12.58 1.93
C GLY A 121 5.00 -13.12 1.87
N ARG A 122 4.59 -13.86 2.90
CA ARG A 122 3.23 -14.39 3.08
C ARG A 122 2.18 -13.32 3.35
N ALA A 123 2.55 -12.14 3.87
CA ALA A 123 1.58 -11.13 4.33
C ALA A 123 0.60 -10.68 3.23
N GLY A 124 1.08 -10.50 1.99
CA GLY A 124 0.24 -10.12 0.86
C GLY A 124 -0.83 -11.16 0.50
N LEU A 125 -0.55 -12.45 0.75
CA LEU A 125 -1.50 -13.54 0.47
C LEU A 125 -2.70 -13.53 1.40
N VAL A 126 -2.56 -12.97 2.61
CA VAL A 126 -3.66 -12.86 3.58
C VAL A 126 -4.80 -12.02 3.02
N HIS A 127 -4.48 -10.96 2.27
CA HIS A 127 -5.48 -10.14 1.58
C HIS A 127 -6.31 -10.95 0.58
N GLY A 128 -5.69 -11.94 -0.07
CA GLY A 128 -6.38 -12.82 -1.02
C GLY A 128 -7.52 -13.62 -0.37
N LEU A 129 -7.36 -14.03 0.88
CA LEU A 129 -8.40 -14.76 1.62
C LEU A 129 -9.69 -13.95 1.78
N HIS A 130 -9.62 -12.61 1.87
CA HIS A 130 -10.80 -11.75 1.95
C HIS A 130 -11.72 -11.88 0.71
N ARG A 131 -11.14 -12.21 -0.44
CA ARG A 131 -11.85 -12.25 -1.73
C ARG A 131 -12.55 -13.58 -2.01
N MET A 132 -12.36 -14.57 -1.14
CA MET A 132 -12.91 -15.92 -1.26
C MET A 132 -14.38 -15.95 -0.81
N LYS A 133 -15.29 -15.58 -1.72
CA LYS A 133 -16.71 -15.42 -1.39
C LYS A 133 -17.42 -16.75 -1.16
N ARG A 134 -17.13 -17.79 -1.95
CA ARG A 134 -17.76 -19.11 -1.80
C ARG A 134 -17.10 -19.92 -0.70
N ARG A 135 -15.82 -19.66 -0.42
CA ARG A 135 -15.06 -20.29 0.68
C ARG A 135 -14.88 -19.37 1.87
N ARG A 136 -15.87 -18.51 2.14
CA ARG A 136 -15.77 -17.44 3.13
C ARG A 136 -15.49 -17.96 4.54
N ASP A 137 -16.19 -19.01 4.95
CA ASP A 137 -16.06 -19.61 6.29
C ASP A 137 -14.69 -20.29 6.46
N GLU A 138 -14.23 -20.99 5.43
CA GLU A 138 -12.91 -21.62 5.41
C GLU A 138 -11.81 -20.56 5.43
N ALA A 139 -11.96 -19.48 4.66
CA ALA A 139 -11.04 -18.34 4.68
C ALA A 139 -11.00 -17.65 6.04
N HIS A 140 -12.16 -17.52 6.70
CA HIS A 140 -12.22 -16.98 8.05
C HIS A 140 -11.50 -17.90 9.05
N ALA A 141 -11.73 -19.21 8.98
CA ALA A 141 -11.05 -20.18 9.84
C ALA A 141 -9.53 -20.13 9.68
N VAL A 142 -9.03 -20.01 8.44
CA VAL A 142 -7.59 -19.83 8.19
C VAL A 142 -7.09 -18.51 8.75
N MET A 143 -7.79 -17.39 8.58
CA MET A 143 -7.37 -16.12 9.19
C MET A 143 -7.29 -16.20 10.73
N VAL A 144 -8.23 -16.91 11.37
CA VAL A 144 -8.21 -17.15 12.81
C VAL A 144 -7.00 -18.00 13.21
N GLU A 145 -6.71 -19.07 12.48
CA GLU A 145 -5.49 -19.88 12.68
C GLU A 145 -4.22 -19.02 12.61
N LEU A 146 -4.15 -18.11 11.64
CA LEU A 146 -3.00 -17.23 11.43
C LEU A 146 -2.79 -16.19 12.53
N LEU A 147 -3.77 -15.94 13.41
CA LEU A 147 -3.56 -15.03 14.56
C LEU A 147 -2.44 -15.51 15.50
N GLY A 148 -2.15 -16.81 15.53
CA GLY A 148 -1.04 -17.38 16.28
C GLY A 148 0.34 -17.21 15.61
N ASP A 149 0.38 -16.73 14.36
CA ASP A 149 1.64 -16.50 13.64
C ASP A 149 2.18 -15.11 13.93
N SER A 150 3.40 -15.02 14.48
CA SER A 150 4.00 -13.75 14.89
C SER A 150 4.32 -12.79 13.74
N ILE A 151 4.39 -13.29 12.50
CA ILE A 151 4.73 -12.50 11.32
C ILE A 151 3.46 -12.09 10.58
N VAL A 152 2.57 -13.04 10.27
CA VAL A 152 1.37 -12.76 9.46
C VAL A 152 0.10 -12.54 10.28
N GLY A 153 0.11 -12.83 11.58
CA GLY A 153 -1.01 -12.61 12.49
C GLY A 153 -1.53 -11.17 12.49
N PRO A 154 -0.68 -10.13 12.52
CA PRO A 154 -1.14 -8.74 12.37
C PRO A 154 -1.94 -8.47 11.10
N TYR A 155 -1.55 -9.08 9.97
CA TYR A 155 -2.25 -8.92 8.70
C TYR A 155 -3.57 -9.71 8.69
N ALA A 156 -3.60 -10.90 9.28
CA ALA A 156 -4.83 -11.67 9.44
C ALA A 156 -5.84 -10.94 10.34
N LEU A 157 -5.36 -10.33 11.42
CA LEU A 157 -6.15 -9.48 12.30
C LEU A 157 -6.76 -8.30 11.54
N ALA A 158 -5.98 -7.58 10.73
CA ALA A 158 -6.48 -6.47 9.93
C ALA A 158 -7.57 -6.92 8.95
N GLU A 159 -7.38 -8.05 8.26
CA GLU A 159 -8.39 -8.59 7.33
C GLU A 159 -9.66 -9.10 8.05
N LEU A 160 -9.53 -9.68 9.24
CA LEU A 160 -10.67 -10.05 10.07
C LEU A 160 -11.47 -8.81 10.51
N ALA A 161 -10.78 -7.73 10.86
CA ALA A 161 -11.40 -6.49 11.30
C ALA A 161 -12.23 -5.80 10.19
N THR A 162 -12.02 -6.13 8.91
CA THR A 162 -12.85 -5.62 7.80
C THR A 162 -14.11 -6.47 7.55
N ARG A 163 -14.18 -7.71 8.06
CA ARG A 163 -15.29 -8.64 7.84
C ARG A 163 -16.46 -8.43 8.82
N LYS A 164 -17.27 -7.40 8.57
CA LYS A 164 -18.39 -6.97 9.43
C LYS A 164 -19.27 -8.08 10.02
N ARG A 165 -19.59 -9.15 9.26
CA ARG A 165 -20.50 -10.21 9.75
C ARG A 165 -19.82 -11.36 10.48
N ASP A 166 -18.50 -11.52 10.34
CA ASP A 166 -17.77 -12.66 10.93
C ASP A 166 -16.79 -12.22 12.02
N VAL A 167 -16.59 -10.91 12.18
CA VAL A 167 -15.61 -10.34 13.11
C VAL A 167 -15.76 -10.86 14.55
N SER A 168 -17.00 -11.11 14.99
CA SER A 168 -17.31 -11.62 16.34
C SER A 168 -16.97 -13.09 16.56
N ARG A 169 -16.59 -13.83 15.50
CA ARG A 169 -16.20 -15.25 15.58
C ARG A 169 -14.71 -15.45 15.90
N ALA A 170 -13.92 -14.38 15.92
CA ALA A 170 -12.51 -14.46 16.28
C ALA A 170 -12.34 -14.82 17.78
N PRO A 171 -11.38 -15.70 18.14
CA PRO A 171 -11.13 -16.04 19.55
C PRO A 171 -10.65 -14.82 20.33
N ARG A 172 -11.46 -14.36 21.30
CA ARG A 172 -11.19 -13.16 22.10
C ARG A 172 -9.76 -13.12 22.67
N ALA A 173 -9.33 -14.21 23.31
CA ALA A 173 -8.01 -14.30 23.93
C ALA A 173 -6.84 -14.09 22.94
N GLN A 174 -6.97 -14.59 21.70
CA GLN A 174 -5.94 -14.37 20.67
C GLN A 174 -5.93 -12.92 20.18
N VAL A 175 -7.10 -12.30 20.06
CA VAL A 175 -7.24 -10.89 19.65
C VAL A 175 -6.70 -9.94 20.73
N GLU A 176 -6.97 -10.22 22.01
CA GLU A 176 -6.51 -9.41 23.14
C GLU A 176 -4.99 -9.30 23.21
N ALA A 177 -4.25 -10.35 22.79
CA ALA A 177 -2.79 -10.31 22.71
C ALA A 177 -2.27 -9.18 21.79
N PHE A 178 -3.04 -8.78 20.79
CA PHE A 178 -2.68 -7.70 19.86
C PHE A 178 -2.98 -6.29 20.40
N LEU A 179 -3.66 -6.15 21.55
CA LEU A 179 -3.90 -4.84 22.17
C LEU A 179 -2.61 -4.17 22.66
N ALA A 180 -1.59 -4.97 22.97
CA ALA A 180 -0.26 -4.50 23.37
C ALA A 180 0.77 -4.51 22.21
N HIS A 181 0.33 -4.69 20.96
CA HIS A 181 1.24 -4.76 19.82
C HIS A 181 1.93 -3.40 19.58
N PRO A 182 3.23 -3.36 19.22
CA PRO A 182 3.98 -2.11 19.03
C PRO A 182 3.39 -1.20 17.95
N LEU A 183 2.84 -1.79 16.87
CA LEU A 183 2.26 -1.04 15.76
C LEU A 183 0.83 -0.53 16.08
N PRO A 184 0.55 0.79 15.97
CA PRO A 184 -0.76 1.36 16.29
C PRO A 184 -1.92 0.80 15.45
N TRP A 185 -1.70 0.55 14.16
CA TRP A 185 -2.74 0.02 13.27
C TRP A 185 -3.19 -1.39 13.67
N VAL A 186 -2.30 -2.18 14.28
CA VAL A 186 -2.61 -3.53 14.80
C VAL A 186 -3.47 -3.43 16.05
N ARG A 187 -3.10 -2.55 17.00
CA ARG A 187 -3.91 -2.28 18.19
C ARG A 187 -5.31 -1.83 17.81
N LYS A 188 -5.42 -0.91 16.84
CA LYS A 188 -6.71 -0.41 16.32
C LYS A 188 -7.56 -1.54 15.72
N ALA A 189 -6.97 -2.47 14.98
CA ALA A 189 -7.67 -3.63 14.45
C ALA A 189 -8.15 -4.56 15.58
N ALA A 190 -7.32 -4.82 16.60
CA ALA A 190 -7.68 -5.60 17.77
C ALA A 190 -8.86 -4.98 18.52
N THR A 191 -8.79 -3.70 18.88
CA THR A 191 -9.86 -2.96 19.57
C THR A 191 -11.18 -3.05 18.81
N LYS A 192 -11.14 -2.91 17.47
CA LYS A 192 -12.33 -3.03 16.64
C LYS A 192 -12.96 -4.43 16.72
N ILE A 193 -12.16 -5.49 16.73
CA ILE A 193 -12.64 -6.86 16.84
C ILE A 193 -13.23 -7.11 18.24
N ILE A 194 -12.56 -6.66 19.31
CA ILE A 194 -13.05 -6.79 20.69
C ILE A 194 -14.39 -6.08 20.88
N ALA A 195 -14.52 -4.84 20.42
CA ALA A 195 -15.78 -4.11 20.48
C ALA A 195 -16.92 -4.88 19.78
N ALA A 196 -16.63 -5.50 18.63
CA ALA A 196 -17.62 -6.28 17.91
C ALA A 196 -17.96 -7.62 18.59
N ILE A 197 -17.01 -8.25 19.30
CA ILE A 197 -17.26 -9.43 20.14
C ILE A 197 -18.16 -9.07 21.33
N GLU A 198 -17.96 -7.89 21.93
CA GLU A 198 -18.73 -7.39 23.08
C GLU A 198 -20.15 -6.94 22.72
N GLY A 199 -20.53 -7.01 21.44
CA GLY A 199 -21.82 -6.54 20.97
C GLY A 199 -21.95 -5.00 21.01
N ALA A 200 -20.85 -4.27 21.22
CA ALA A 200 -20.85 -2.85 20.95
C ALA A 200 -21.06 -2.69 19.44
N ALA A 201 -22.22 -2.15 19.05
CA ALA A 201 -22.50 -1.86 17.65
C ALA A 201 -21.27 -1.14 17.08
N PRO A 202 -20.64 -1.66 16.00
CA PRO A 202 -19.48 -1.00 15.43
C PRO A 202 -19.95 0.40 15.07
N ARG A 203 -19.55 1.40 15.88
CA ARG A 203 -19.78 2.79 15.53
C ARG A 203 -19.21 2.89 14.13
N ALA A 204 -20.07 3.25 13.18
CA ALA A 204 -19.65 3.54 11.83
C ALA A 204 -18.72 4.75 11.92
N LEU A 205 -17.46 4.50 12.27
CA LEU A 205 -16.36 5.40 12.03
C LEU A 205 -16.29 5.46 10.50
N LYS A 206 -16.95 6.48 9.94
CA LYS A 206 -16.47 7.09 8.71
C LYS A 206 -14.97 7.30 8.94
N TYR A 207 -14.14 6.75 8.05
CA TYR A 207 -12.72 7.05 8.08
C TYR A 207 -12.57 8.59 8.10
N GLY A 208 -12.21 9.14 9.25
CA GLY A 208 -12.18 10.58 9.52
C GLY A 208 -11.82 10.84 10.98
N ARG A 209 -10.51 11.08 11.22
CA ARG A 209 -9.85 11.69 12.42
C ARG A 209 -9.96 10.94 13.77
N THR A 210 -9.00 11.01 14.71
CA THR A 210 -7.69 11.69 14.88
C THR A 210 -6.74 10.72 15.60
N CYS A 211 -5.42 10.84 15.42
CA CYS A 211 -4.40 10.30 16.33
C CYS A 211 -3.99 11.43 17.29
N GLU A 212 -3.87 11.14 18.58
CA GLU A 212 -3.42 12.13 19.59
C GLU A 212 -1.88 12.18 19.67
N PRO A 213 -1.30 13.30 20.14
CA PRO A 213 0.10 13.67 19.90
C PRO A 213 1.17 12.88 20.69
N ASP A 214 0.78 11.98 21.60
CA ASP A 214 1.72 11.32 22.51
C ASP A 214 2.26 9.96 22.00
N ASP A 215 1.94 9.56 20.76
CA ASP A 215 1.99 8.17 20.29
C ASP A 215 3.17 7.80 19.34
N ILE A 216 4.20 8.63 19.22
CA ILE A 216 5.36 8.36 18.34
C ILE A 216 6.56 7.87 19.17
N GLY A 217 6.56 6.57 19.45
CA GLY A 217 7.74 5.87 19.96
C GLY A 217 8.71 5.52 18.82
N ASP A 218 10.00 5.76 19.06
CA ASP A 218 11.11 5.45 18.15
C ASP A 218 11.14 3.98 17.75
N GLY A 219 10.86 3.69 16.48
CA GLY A 219 11.25 2.43 15.85
C GLY A 219 10.18 1.74 15.01
N ALA A 220 9.94 2.22 13.79
CA ALA A 220 9.28 1.43 12.76
C ALA A 220 9.80 1.78 11.36
N ALA A 221 10.90 1.14 10.96
CA ALA A 221 11.28 1.07 9.55
C ALA A 221 10.31 0.10 8.83
N GLY A 222 9.39 0.64 8.02
CA GLY A 222 8.54 -0.19 7.14
C GLY A 222 7.48 0.56 6.36
N LEU A 223 6.88 1.60 6.94
CA LEU A 223 6.05 2.61 6.28
C LEU A 223 6.27 3.89 7.09
N ALA A 224 7.05 4.84 6.58
CA ALA A 224 7.22 6.10 7.27
C ALA A 224 6.03 6.99 6.92
N GLU A 225 5.19 7.22 7.93
CA GLU A 225 4.08 8.15 7.93
C GLU A 225 4.45 9.26 8.90
N THR A 226 4.35 10.51 8.46
CA THR A 226 4.57 11.67 9.30
C THR A 226 3.38 12.60 9.16
N SER A 227 2.93 13.15 10.28
CA SER A 227 1.84 14.10 10.31
C SER A 227 2.16 15.22 11.28
N ALA A 228 1.86 16.45 10.89
CA ALA A 228 1.97 17.61 11.75
C ALA A 228 0.75 18.52 11.58
N GLY A 229 0.21 18.98 12.70
CA GLY A 229 -0.72 20.11 12.72
C GLY A 229 0.06 21.39 12.48
N LEU A 230 -0.37 22.19 11.52
CA LEU A 230 0.28 23.42 11.12
C LEU A 230 -0.64 24.60 11.36
N ASP A 231 -0.11 25.63 11.99
CA ASP A 231 -0.76 26.93 12.01
C ASP A 231 -0.80 27.55 10.60
N ALA A 232 -1.73 28.47 10.38
CA ALA A 232 -1.96 29.13 9.09
C ALA A 232 -0.70 29.84 8.54
N SER A 233 0.24 30.23 9.39
CA SER A 233 1.48 30.92 9.00
C SER A 233 2.62 29.96 8.62
N ALA A 234 2.60 28.73 9.15
CA ALA A 234 3.59 27.68 8.92
C ALA A 234 3.34 26.91 7.61
N GLY A 235 2.08 26.72 7.23
CA GLY A 235 1.67 25.96 6.04
C GLY A 235 2.36 26.42 4.73
N PRO A 236 2.30 27.72 4.37
CA PRO A 236 2.93 28.22 3.14
C PRO A 236 4.46 28.12 3.13
N ARG A 237 5.13 28.11 4.30
CA ARG A 237 6.60 27.95 4.40
C ARG A 237 6.99 26.48 4.22
N LEU A 238 6.28 25.58 4.89
CA LEU A 238 6.48 24.14 4.76
C LEU A 238 6.27 23.67 3.32
N LEU A 239 5.16 24.06 2.70
CA LEU A 239 4.86 23.67 1.31
C LEU A 239 5.88 24.20 0.30
N ARG A 240 6.48 25.36 0.55
CA ARG A 240 7.62 25.87 -0.24
C ARG A 240 8.87 25.01 -0.07
N HIS A 241 9.16 24.56 1.15
CA HIS A 241 10.30 23.67 1.40
C HIS A 241 10.07 22.26 0.85
N VAL A 242 8.88 21.69 1.03
CA VAL A 242 8.49 20.41 0.41
C VAL A 242 8.54 20.51 -1.12
N ALA A 243 8.10 21.62 -1.72
CA ALA A 243 8.21 21.84 -3.17
C ALA A 243 9.64 22.05 -3.69
N ALA A 244 10.57 22.46 -2.83
CA ALA A 244 11.99 22.51 -3.18
C ALA A 244 12.65 21.13 -3.08
N LEU A 245 12.12 20.25 -2.23
CA LEU A 245 12.59 18.89 -1.99
C LEU A 245 12.01 17.87 -2.99
N VAL A 246 10.81 18.13 -3.51
CA VAL A 246 10.08 17.21 -4.39
C VAL A 246 9.90 17.82 -5.78
N ARG A 247 10.18 17.05 -6.85
CA ARG A 247 9.74 17.43 -8.20
C ARG A 247 8.29 16.99 -8.42
N PHE A 248 7.38 17.96 -8.39
CA PHE A 248 5.98 17.76 -8.78
C PHE A 248 5.81 17.71 -10.31
N GLU A 249 4.81 16.97 -10.79
CA GLU A 249 4.32 17.15 -12.16
C GLU A 249 3.75 18.56 -12.34
N ALA A 250 3.80 19.10 -13.56
CA ALA A 250 3.37 20.47 -13.84
C ALA A 250 1.92 20.78 -13.43
N ALA A 251 1.03 19.78 -13.53
CA ALA A 251 -0.36 19.89 -13.09
C ALA A 251 -0.46 20.01 -11.55
N ALA A 252 0.21 19.12 -10.82
CA ALA A 252 0.26 19.14 -9.35
C ALA A 252 0.93 20.42 -8.81
N LEU A 253 1.95 20.94 -9.51
CA LEU A 253 2.59 22.20 -9.15
C LEU A 253 1.66 23.41 -9.37
N LYS A 254 0.81 23.37 -10.40
CA LYS A 254 -0.19 24.42 -10.66
C LYS A 254 -1.28 24.42 -9.58
N GLU A 255 -1.73 23.24 -9.17
CA GLU A 255 -2.71 23.04 -8.10
C GLU A 255 -2.15 23.48 -6.74
N LEU A 256 -0.95 23.01 -6.39
CA LEU A 256 -0.23 23.44 -5.19
C LEU A 256 -0.03 24.97 -5.16
N ARG A 257 0.36 25.58 -6.28
CA ARG A 257 0.49 27.05 -6.39
C ARG A 257 -0.84 27.76 -6.26
N SER A 258 -1.93 27.18 -6.75
CA SER A 258 -3.28 27.75 -6.60
C SER A 258 -3.70 27.76 -5.14
N VAL A 259 -3.46 26.65 -4.43
CA VAL A 259 -3.75 26.50 -3.01
C VAL A 259 -2.90 27.48 -2.20
N LEU A 260 -1.59 27.53 -2.45
CA LEU A 260 -0.68 28.49 -1.81
C LEU A 260 -1.06 29.96 -2.03
N LYS A 261 -1.66 30.30 -3.18
CA LYS A 261 -2.16 31.66 -3.46
C LYS A 261 -3.48 31.94 -2.75
N ASN A 262 -4.33 30.94 -2.59
CA ASN A 262 -5.62 31.06 -1.92
C ASN A 262 -5.51 30.98 -0.38
N LEU A 263 -4.36 30.52 0.13
CA LEU A 263 -4.01 30.50 1.55
C LEU A 263 -3.61 31.88 2.10
N ASP A 264 -3.44 32.88 1.24
CA ASP A 264 -3.09 34.24 1.68
C ASP A 264 -4.37 35.04 1.98
N ALA A 265 -4.37 35.64 3.18
CA ALA A 265 -5.32 36.61 3.71
C ALA A 265 -6.61 36.08 4.39
N GLY A 266 -6.51 35.83 5.69
CA GLY A 266 -7.57 36.30 6.62
C GLY A 266 -7.97 35.34 7.73
N ASP A 267 -8.01 34.05 7.44
CA ASP A 267 -8.63 33.09 8.35
C ASP A 267 -7.61 32.10 8.94
N ALA A 268 -7.78 31.81 10.22
CA ALA A 268 -7.00 30.86 10.99
C ALA A 268 -7.32 29.42 10.53
N TYR A 269 -6.84 29.05 9.36
CA TYR A 269 -6.92 27.68 8.90
C TYR A 269 -5.86 26.85 9.62
N GLU A 270 -6.31 25.92 10.47
CA GLU A 270 -5.48 24.80 10.93
C GLU A 270 -5.49 23.72 9.84
N PHE A 271 -4.31 23.35 9.36
CA PHE A 271 -4.15 22.25 8.41
C PHE A 271 -3.39 21.11 9.06
N ASP A 272 -3.81 19.88 8.77
CA ASP A 272 -2.97 18.70 8.99
C ASP A 272 -2.29 18.35 7.67
N LEU A 273 -0.96 18.22 7.68
CA LEU A 273 -0.23 17.61 6.58
C LEU A 273 0.05 16.16 6.94
N MET A 274 -0.39 15.22 6.10
CA MET A 274 0.01 13.82 6.20
C MET A 274 0.84 13.45 4.98
N VAL A 275 2.00 12.86 5.22
CA VAL A 275 2.87 12.34 4.17
C VAL A 275 2.99 10.85 4.34
N ALA A 276 2.45 10.10 3.37
CA ALA A 276 2.63 8.66 3.33
C ALA A 276 3.49 8.25 2.15
N TYR A 277 4.37 7.30 2.42
CA TYR A 277 5.14 6.61 1.40
C TYR A 277 4.48 5.28 1.06
N GLU A 278 3.99 5.16 -0.17
CA GLU A 278 3.30 3.97 -0.65
C GLU A 278 4.26 2.89 -1.20
N GLY A 279 5.57 3.04 -0.97
CA GLY A 279 6.60 2.06 -1.34
C GLY A 279 7.48 2.48 -2.51
N ALA A 280 8.41 1.59 -2.91
CA ALA A 280 9.48 1.84 -3.89
C ALA A 280 9.03 2.39 -5.27
N HIS A 281 7.72 2.32 -5.59
CA HIS A 281 7.15 2.60 -6.91
C HIS A 281 5.75 3.26 -6.88
N ALA A 282 5.42 4.03 -5.84
CA ALA A 282 4.16 4.80 -5.79
C ALA A 282 4.36 6.12 -5.02
N PRO A 283 3.68 7.20 -5.44
CA PRO A 283 4.09 8.57 -5.17
C PRO A 283 4.06 8.88 -3.68
N LEU A 284 4.98 9.75 -3.24
CA LEU A 284 4.84 10.46 -1.98
C LEU A 284 3.47 11.13 -2.01
N LYS A 285 2.59 10.66 -1.13
CA LYS A 285 1.21 11.11 -1.06
C LYS A 285 1.10 12.13 0.05
N LEU A 286 0.80 13.36 -0.34
CA LEU A 286 0.65 14.50 0.55
C LEU A 286 -0.84 14.78 0.66
N TRP A 287 -1.40 14.58 1.85
CA TRP A 287 -2.73 15.06 2.16
C TRP A 287 -2.63 16.35 2.94
N LEU A 288 -3.38 17.36 2.50
CA LEU A 288 -3.62 18.59 3.24
C LEU A 288 -5.08 18.57 3.66
N PHE A 289 -5.32 18.45 4.95
CA PHE A 289 -6.67 18.46 5.51
C PHE A 289 -6.97 19.85 6.04
N SER A 290 -8.03 20.51 5.58
CA SER A 290 -8.59 21.65 6.29
C SER A 290 -9.58 21.18 7.36
N LYS A 291 -9.81 21.96 8.42
CA LYS A 291 -10.87 21.65 9.39
C LYS A 291 -12.28 21.65 8.77
N ASP A 292 -12.47 22.33 7.64
CA ASP A 292 -13.76 22.52 6.98
C ASP A 292 -14.12 21.40 5.99
N GLY A 293 -13.26 20.39 5.83
CA GLY A 293 -13.58 19.15 5.10
C GLY A 293 -13.21 19.15 3.61
N ASP A 294 -12.44 20.15 3.16
CA ASP A 294 -11.80 20.14 1.85
C ASP A 294 -10.43 19.46 1.96
N ASP A 295 -10.41 18.17 1.62
CA ASP A 295 -9.19 17.36 1.61
C ASP A 295 -8.51 17.50 0.25
N LEU A 296 -7.30 18.09 0.23
CA LEU A 296 -6.50 18.16 -0.99
C LEU A 296 -5.48 17.02 -0.99
N GLU A 297 -5.56 16.17 -2.02
CA GLU A 297 -4.63 15.07 -2.26
C GLU A 297 -3.61 15.46 -3.34
N LEU A 298 -2.36 15.70 -2.94
CA LEU A 298 -1.25 15.94 -3.84
C LEU A 298 -0.39 14.68 -3.99
N ARG A 299 -0.05 14.33 -5.22
CA ARG A 299 0.81 13.17 -5.54
C ARG A 299 2.12 13.63 -6.16
N ALA A 300 3.23 13.05 -5.71
CA ALA A 300 4.54 13.38 -6.25
C ALA A 300 5.50 12.18 -6.33
N TYR A 301 6.40 12.16 -7.33
CA TYR A 301 7.41 11.11 -7.43
C TYR A 301 8.58 11.41 -6.51
N SER A 302 8.92 10.48 -5.62
CA SER A 302 10.11 10.62 -4.78
C SER A 302 10.68 9.29 -4.30
N VAL A 303 11.95 9.35 -3.89
CA VAL A 303 12.71 8.26 -3.26
C VAL A 303 12.43 8.20 -1.75
N PRO A 304 12.51 7.02 -1.09
CA PRO A 304 12.15 6.87 0.32
C PRO A 304 12.93 7.78 1.28
N SER A 305 14.18 8.12 0.94
CA SER A 305 15.02 9.03 1.74
C SER A 305 14.45 10.45 1.86
N LEU A 306 13.47 10.82 1.04
CA LEU A 306 12.84 12.13 1.11
C LEU A 306 11.92 12.28 2.32
N ILE A 307 11.36 11.21 2.87
CA ILE A 307 10.50 11.27 4.06
C ILE A 307 11.31 11.82 5.23
N LEU A 308 12.54 11.33 5.41
CA LEU A 308 13.46 11.81 6.43
C LEU A 308 13.85 13.29 6.24
N ALA A 309 13.93 13.74 4.98
CA ALA A 309 14.18 15.15 4.68
C ALA A 309 12.94 16.03 4.96
N ILE A 310 11.73 15.51 4.71
CA ILE A 310 10.47 16.17 5.02
C ILE A 310 10.28 16.25 6.54
N ASP A 311 10.57 15.18 7.28
CA ASP A 311 10.58 15.17 8.75
C ASP A 311 11.52 16.22 9.32
N ALA A 312 12.74 16.32 8.79
CA ALA A 312 13.71 17.33 9.22
C ALA A 312 13.24 18.77 8.93
N VAL A 313 12.49 18.98 7.85
CA VAL A 313 11.88 20.28 7.54
C VAL A 313 10.69 20.56 8.47
N LEU A 314 9.82 19.57 8.69
CA LEU A 314 8.69 19.68 9.61
C LEU A 314 9.15 20.08 11.01
N ALA A 315 10.18 19.40 11.54
CA ALA A 315 10.79 19.73 12.83
C ALA A 315 11.29 21.18 12.89
N LYS A 316 12.03 21.64 11.86
CA LYS A 316 12.54 23.03 11.80
C LYS A 316 11.44 24.07 11.69
N VAL A 317 10.38 23.79 10.93
CA VAL A 317 9.24 24.70 10.79
C VAL A 317 8.51 24.81 12.13
N MET A 318 8.26 23.69 12.80
CA MET A 318 7.64 23.66 14.13
C MET A 318 8.48 24.38 15.20
N GLU A 319 9.81 24.20 15.20
CA GLU A 319 10.73 24.93 16.08
C GLU A 319 10.66 26.45 15.85
N SER A 320 10.51 26.88 14.59
CA SER A 320 10.40 28.31 14.23
C SER A 320 9.03 28.93 14.48
N SER A 321 7.98 28.10 14.59
CA SER A 321 6.61 28.50 14.96
C SER A 321 6.40 28.54 16.48
N GLY A 322 7.33 27.96 17.26
CA GLY A 322 7.40 28.04 18.73
C GLY A 322 7.97 29.38 19.22
N SER A 323 7.34 30.49 18.83
CA SER A 323 7.53 31.85 19.34
C SER A 323 6.22 32.61 19.28
#